data_AF-A0A8C9VQH1-F1
#
_entry.id   AF-A0A8C9VQH1-F1
#
_cell.length_a   1.000
_cell.length_b   1.000
_cell.length_c   1.000
_cell.angle_alpha   90.00
_cell.angle_beta   90.00
_cell.angle_gamma   90.00
#
_symmetry.space_group_name_H-M   'P 1'
#
loop_
_entity.id
_entity.type
_entity.pdbx_description
1 polymer ?
#
loop_
_entity_poly.entity_id
_entity_poly.type
_entity_poly.pdbx_seq_one_letter_code
_entity_poly.pdbx_strand_id
1 'polypeptide(L)'
;ARDHTELLTSERKYERDFQGRSHECMSDCADLHSYFNRCNSIRVETGCWVLYERPNYMGYQYILTPGEYPDYQHWMGFNDSIRSCRCVKNVYGKVYKIRLYEKPDFGGKMVEHGEDCPSVQEAFKLHEIHSCIVLDGAWAFYNESNYKGRQYFLERGEYRQHEAWGATSPAVGSFRRITKF
;
A
#
# COMPACT_ATOMS: atom_id res chain seq x y z
N ALA A 1 -14.34 21.92 3.86
CA ALA A 1 -14.26 20.89 4.91
C ALA A 1 -12.94 20.16 4.70
N ARG A 2 -12.04 20.19 5.69
CA ARG A 2 -10.78 19.44 5.60
C ARG A 2 -11.15 17.98 5.86
N ASP A 3 -10.90 17.10 4.91
CA ASP A 3 -11.02 15.66 5.10
C ASP A 3 -9.96 15.24 6.12
N HIS A 4 -10.37 15.18 7.39
CA HIS A 4 -9.56 14.66 8.47
C HIS A 4 -9.48 13.14 8.26
N THR A 5 -8.27 12.68 7.97
CA THR A 5 -7.92 11.28 7.82
C THR A 5 -7.24 10.90 9.15
N GLU A 6 -7.89 10.06 9.94
CA GLU A 6 -7.46 9.65 11.29
C GLU A 6 -6.97 8.20 11.23
N LEU A 7 -5.69 8.02 11.51
CA LEU A 7 -5.08 6.74 11.87
C LEU A 7 -4.92 6.72 13.39
N LEU A 8 -5.55 5.77 14.07
CA LEU A 8 -5.17 5.43 15.43
C LEU A 8 -4.10 4.33 15.36
N THR A 9 -2.83 4.73 15.32
CA THR A 9 -1.68 3.83 15.47
C THR A 9 -1.40 3.55 16.94
N SER A 10 -2.17 2.64 17.52
CA SER A 10 -2.08 2.32 18.93
C SER A 10 -0.85 1.42 19.25
N GLU A 11 0.01 1.74 20.23
CA GLU A 11 0.99 0.82 20.88
C GLU A 11 1.22 0.94 22.45
N ARG A 12 0.51 0.23 23.39
CA ARG A 12 1.06 -0.25 24.71
C ARG A 12 1.69 -1.56 24.24
N LYS A 13 2.29 -2.30 25.14
CA LYS A 13 2.22 -3.74 25.00
C LYS A 13 0.76 -4.17 24.71
N TYR A 14 0.42 -4.33 23.44
CA TYR A 14 -0.79 -4.99 22.99
C TYR A 14 -0.38 -6.45 22.81
N GLU A 15 -0.55 -7.25 23.87
CA GLU A 15 -1.16 -8.55 23.62
C GLU A 15 -2.53 -8.24 22.97
N ARG A 16 -2.91 -9.02 21.94
CA ARG A 16 -4.18 -9.01 21.18
C ARG A 16 -5.33 -8.12 21.73
N ASP A 17 -6.14 -7.54 20.83
CA ASP A 17 -7.43 -6.87 21.16
C ASP A 17 -7.35 -5.39 21.62
N PHE A 18 -6.55 -4.56 20.94
CA PHE A 18 -6.55 -3.10 21.15
C PHE A 18 -6.34 -2.62 22.62
N GLN A 19 -5.54 -3.33 23.40
CA GLN A 19 -5.04 -2.87 24.70
C GLN A 19 -3.69 -2.13 24.68
N GLY A 20 -3.70 -0.79 24.81
CA GLY A 20 -2.42 -0.11 24.88
C GLY A 20 -2.18 1.43 24.85
N ARG A 21 -0.92 1.88 24.98
CA ARG A 21 -0.33 3.21 24.75
C ARG A 21 -0.63 3.41 23.29
N SER A 22 -0.73 4.62 22.84
CA SER A 22 -1.21 4.81 21.50
C SER A 22 -0.65 6.07 20.96
N HIS A 23 -0.55 6.09 19.66
CA HIS A 23 -0.22 7.27 18.93
C HIS A 23 -1.27 7.46 17.85
N GLU A 24 -1.83 8.65 17.78
CA GLU A 24 -2.77 8.99 16.73
C GLU A 24 -2.01 9.74 15.65
N CYS A 25 -2.09 9.24 14.41
CA CYS A 25 -1.56 9.89 13.23
C CYS A 25 -2.71 10.55 12.47
N MET A 26 -2.64 11.86 12.25
CA MET A 26 -3.60 12.59 11.40
C MET A 26 -3.01 12.99 10.05
N SER A 27 -1.73 12.70 9.85
CA SER A 27 -0.97 13.03 8.64
C SER A 27 0.17 12.04 8.45
N ASP A 28 0.86 12.16 7.31
CA ASP A 28 2.11 11.46 7.04
C ASP A 28 3.10 11.63 8.22
N CYS A 29 3.75 10.55 8.61
CA CYS A 29 4.77 10.54 9.65
C CYS A 29 5.97 9.72 9.17
N ALA A 30 7.13 10.38 9.03
CA ALA A 30 8.35 9.74 8.51
C ALA A 30 9.08 8.90 9.57
N ASP A 31 8.81 9.09 10.86
CA ASP A 31 9.42 8.31 11.93
C ASP A 31 8.50 8.18 13.14
N LEU A 32 8.01 6.96 13.36
CA LEU A 32 7.15 6.60 14.48
C LEU A 32 7.92 6.03 15.68
N HIS A 33 9.24 5.84 15.56
CA HIS A 33 10.07 5.20 16.59
C HIS A 33 10.03 5.94 17.94
N SER A 34 9.92 7.27 17.91
CA SER A 34 9.83 8.09 19.13
C SER A 34 8.53 7.89 19.92
N TYR A 35 7.45 7.47 19.24
CA TYR A 35 6.17 7.21 19.89
C TYR A 35 6.11 5.77 20.40
N PHE A 36 6.66 4.83 19.62
CA PHE A 36 6.42 3.42 19.85
C PHE A 36 7.47 2.46 19.24
N ASN A 37 7.61 1.28 19.83
CA ASN A 37 8.67 0.30 19.57
C ASN A 37 8.27 -0.86 18.63
N ARG A 38 7.01 -1.32 18.61
CA ARG A 38 6.43 -2.37 17.74
C ARG A 38 4.90 -2.33 17.65
N CYS A 39 4.32 -2.22 16.47
CA CYS A 39 2.88 -2.08 16.29
C CYS A 39 2.21 -3.44 16.06
N ASN A 40 1.37 -3.87 17.00
CA ASN A 40 0.67 -5.16 16.95
C ASN A 40 -0.83 -5.06 16.66
N SER A 41 -1.45 -3.88 16.73
CA SER A 41 -2.84 -3.69 16.36
C SER A 41 -3.07 -2.28 15.84
N ILE A 42 -3.93 -2.11 14.84
CA ILE A 42 -4.20 -0.82 14.19
C ILE A 42 -5.70 -0.64 14.05
N ARG A 43 -6.18 0.57 14.32
CA ARG A 43 -7.51 1.01 13.93
C ARG A 43 -7.40 2.15 12.93
N VAL A 44 -8.04 1.99 11.79
CA VAL A 44 -8.18 3.04 10.78
C VAL A 44 -9.61 3.56 10.88
N GLU A 45 -9.80 4.74 11.47
CA GLU A 45 -11.12 5.35 11.59
C GLU A 45 -11.56 5.89 10.22
N THR A 46 -10.66 6.60 9.54
CA THR A 46 -10.96 7.24 8.26
C THR A 46 -9.77 7.24 7.30
N GLY A 47 -10.11 7.35 6.01
CA GLY A 47 -9.15 7.36 4.90
C GLY A 47 -8.47 6.00 4.67
N CYS A 48 -7.57 5.99 3.69
CA CYS A 48 -6.71 4.83 3.41
C CYS A 48 -5.26 5.23 3.72
N TRP A 49 -4.47 4.28 4.19
CA TRP A 49 -3.12 4.53 4.66
C TRP A 49 -2.14 3.50 4.16
N VAL A 50 -0.89 3.93 3.99
CA VAL A 50 0.24 3.04 3.70
C VAL A 50 1.17 3.10 4.90
N LEU A 51 1.41 1.94 5.51
CA LEU A 51 2.35 1.78 6.59
C LEU A 51 3.64 1.15 6.08
N TYR A 52 4.75 1.55 6.68
CA TYR A 52 6.07 1.12 6.26
C TYR A 52 6.83 0.52 7.44
N GLU A 53 7.54 -0.57 7.17
CA GLU A 53 8.34 -1.31 8.16
C GLU A 53 9.49 -0.48 8.73
N ARG A 54 10.05 0.45 7.96
CA ARG A 54 11.22 1.27 8.34
C ARG A 54 10.90 2.77 8.28
N PRO A 55 11.68 3.62 8.97
CA PRO A 55 11.53 5.07 8.86
C PRO A 55 11.70 5.55 7.42
N ASN A 56 11.24 6.76 7.14
CA ASN A 56 11.32 7.43 5.85
C ASN A 56 10.67 6.66 4.69
N TYR A 57 9.57 5.96 4.97
CA TYR A 57 8.75 5.27 3.98
C TYR A 57 9.47 4.13 3.26
N MET A 58 10.25 3.35 4.03
CA MET A 58 11.12 2.29 3.52
C MET A 58 10.72 0.90 4.04
N GLY A 59 11.17 -0.15 3.36
CA GLY A 59 10.93 -1.54 3.79
C GLY A 59 9.59 -2.05 3.28
N TYR A 60 9.02 -3.06 3.95
CA TYR A 60 7.71 -3.58 3.57
C TYR A 60 6.60 -2.53 3.70
N GLN A 61 5.66 -2.56 2.76
CA GLN A 61 4.52 -1.65 2.69
C GLN A 61 3.24 -2.43 2.99
N TYR A 62 2.34 -1.82 3.75
CA TYR A 62 1.04 -2.39 4.12
C TYR A 62 -0.05 -1.36 3.87
N ILE A 63 -1.02 -1.70 3.02
CA ILE A 63 -2.09 -0.80 2.61
C ILE A 63 -3.34 -1.13 3.41
N LEU A 64 -3.77 -0.19 4.24
CA LEU A 64 -4.93 -0.33 5.12
C LEU A 64 -6.06 0.61 4.70
N THR A 65 -7.27 0.10 4.79
CA THR A 65 -8.53 0.81 4.59
C THR A 65 -9.21 1.01 5.95
N PRO A 66 -10.29 1.80 6.06
CA PRO A 66 -11.02 1.92 7.31
C PRO A 66 -11.41 0.54 7.87
N GLY A 67 -11.18 0.34 9.17
CA GLY A 67 -11.38 -0.95 9.82
C GLY A 67 -10.51 -1.18 11.04
N GLU A 68 -10.76 -2.31 11.68
CA GLU A 68 -10.05 -2.78 12.87
C GLU A 68 -9.14 -3.95 12.50
N TYR A 69 -7.87 -3.83 12.87
CA TYR A 69 -6.85 -4.84 12.61
C TYR A 69 -6.23 -5.28 13.95
N PRO A 70 -6.74 -6.36 14.57
CA PRO A 70 -6.40 -6.72 15.94
C PRO A 70 -5.01 -7.34 16.10
N ASP A 71 -4.42 -7.85 15.01
CA ASP A 71 -3.04 -8.34 14.96
C ASP A 71 -2.37 -8.03 13.59
N TYR A 72 -1.06 -8.19 13.51
CA TYR A 72 -0.32 -7.87 12.29
C TYR A 72 -0.65 -8.77 11.09
N GLN A 73 -1.24 -9.94 11.32
CA GLN A 73 -1.64 -10.84 10.24
C GLN A 73 -2.85 -10.29 9.49
N HIS A 74 -3.69 -9.49 10.15
CA HIS A 74 -4.87 -8.88 9.54
C HIS A 74 -4.54 -7.80 8.50
N TRP A 75 -3.36 -7.17 8.57
CA TRP A 75 -2.86 -6.29 7.49
C TRP A 75 -1.81 -6.96 6.59
N MET A 76 -1.72 -8.30 6.64
CA MET A 76 -0.71 -9.09 5.92
C MET A 76 0.73 -8.72 6.29
N GLY A 77 0.96 -8.34 7.55
CA GLY A 77 2.27 -8.07 8.13
C GLY A 77 3.17 -9.31 8.13
N PHE A 78 4.43 -9.15 7.73
CA PHE A 78 5.46 -10.18 7.92
C PHE A 78 6.03 -10.15 9.34
N ASN A 79 5.92 -9.00 10.01
CA ASN A 79 6.32 -8.74 11.39
C ASN A 79 5.47 -7.59 11.96
N ASP A 80 5.72 -7.23 13.21
CA ASP A 80 5.06 -6.16 13.95
C ASP A 80 5.83 -4.81 13.89
N SER A 81 6.77 -4.66 12.96
CA SER A 81 7.51 -3.41 12.79
C SER A 81 6.77 -2.46 11.87
N ILE A 82 6.32 -1.34 12.44
CA ILE A 82 5.80 -0.18 11.70
C ILE A 82 6.57 1.04 12.19
N ARG A 83 7.10 1.83 11.26
CA ARG A 83 8.03 2.93 11.58
C ARG A 83 7.76 4.21 10.82
N SER A 84 6.94 4.17 9.77
CA SER A 84 6.43 5.38 9.13
C SER A 84 5.10 5.10 8.45
N CYS A 85 4.33 6.14 8.18
CA CYS A 85 3.00 6.04 7.56
C CYS A 85 2.71 7.22 6.64
N ARG A 86 1.87 7.00 5.63
CA ARG A 86 1.37 8.04 4.70
C ARG A 86 -0.14 7.91 4.49
N CYS A 87 -0.83 9.04 4.44
CA CYS A 87 -2.21 9.10 3.96
C CYS A 87 -2.24 8.86 2.45
N VAL A 88 -3.09 7.95 1.99
CA VAL A 88 -3.32 7.74 0.57
C VAL A 88 -4.22 8.86 0.03
N LYS A 89 -3.68 9.63 -0.91
CA LYS A 89 -4.42 10.68 -1.62
C LYS A 89 -5.16 10.07 -2.81
N ASN A 90 -6.15 10.80 -3.35
CA ASN A 90 -6.87 10.45 -4.58
C ASN A 90 -7.70 9.14 -4.52
N VAL A 91 -8.12 8.68 -3.34
CA VAL A 91 -8.99 7.49 -3.18
C VAL A 91 -10.49 7.77 -3.39
N TYR A 92 -10.87 9.04 -3.57
CA TYR A 92 -12.25 9.49 -3.75
C TYR A 92 -12.62 9.71 -5.23
N GLY A 93 -11.67 9.49 -6.14
CA GLY A 93 -11.91 9.58 -7.58
C GLY A 93 -12.83 8.46 -8.06
N LYS A 94 -13.65 8.73 -9.07
CA LYS A 94 -14.45 7.71 -9.78
C LYS A 94 -13.69 7.06 -10.94
N VAL A 95 -12.52 7.59 -11.28
CA VAL A 95 -11.71 7.13 -12.41
C VAL A 95 -10.45 6.50 -11.84
N TYR A 96 -10.19 5.28 -12.27
CA TYR A 96 -8.95 4.56 -11.99
C TYR A 96 -8.37 4.16 -13.32
N LYS A 97 -7.10 4.49 -13.54
CA LYS A 97 -6.44 4.15 -14.79
C LYS A 97 -4.95 3.99 -14.59
N ILE A 98 -4.44 2.85 -15.05
CA ILE A 98 -3.03 2.50 -15.00
C ILE A 98 -2.60 1.90 -16.33
N ARG A 99 -1.36 2.21 -16.75
CA ARG A 99 -0.69 1.55 -17.87
C ARG A 99 0.48 0.74 -17.34
N LEU A 100 0.55 -0.50 -17.78
CA LEU A 100 1.57 -1.48 -17.40
C LEU A 100 2.42 -1.80 -18.62
N TYR A 101 3.73 -1.91 -18.45
CA TYR A 101 4.68 -2.11 -19.54
C TYR A 101 5.60 -3.30 -19.26
N GLU A 102 5.84 -4.08 -20.31
CA GLU A 102 6.72 -5.26 -20.30
C GLU A 102 8.21 -4.90 -20.16
N LYS A 103 8.62 -3.67 -20.50
CA LYS A 103 10.03 -3.25 -20.39
C LYS A 103 10.18 -1.97 -19.56
N PRO A 104 11.40 -1.66 -19.07
CA PRO A 104 11.70 -0.37 -18.48
C PRO A 104 11.42 0.79 -19.44
N ASP A 105 11.33 2.01 -18.88
CA ASP A 105 11.13 3.26 -19.64
C ASP A 105 9.92 3.23 -20.59
N PHE A 106 8.85 2.56 -20.16
CA PHE A 106 7.58 2.46 -20.88
C PHE A 106 7.69 1.75 -22.25
N GLY A 107 8.66 0.84 -22.37
CA GLY A 107 8.88 0.04 -23.58
C GLY A 107 8.09 -1.27 -23.61
N GLY A 108 8.11 -1.93 -24.77
CA GLY A 108 7.53 -3.26 -24.97
C GLY A 108 6.00 -3.25 -25.05
N LYS A 109 5.38 -4.40 -24.79
CA LYS A 109 3.92 -4.51 -24.76
C LYS A 109 3.34 -3.62 -23.65
N MET A 110 2.30 -2.88 -23.97
CA MET A 110 1.57 -2.00 -23.04
C MET A 110 0.13 -2.50 -22.84
N VAL A 111 -0.34 -2.45 -21.59
CA VAL A 111 -1.72 -2.72 -21.21
C VAL A 111 -2.26 -1.55 -20.41
N GLU A 112 -3.38 -0.97 -20.83
CA GLU A 112 -4.15 0.01 -20.04
C GLU A 112 -5.30 -0.71 -19.33
N HIS A 113 -5.45 -0.48 -18.03
CA HIS A 113 -6.49 -1.09 -17.22
C HIS A 113 -7.07 -0.11 -16.18
N GLY A 114 -8.30 -0.37 -15.73
CA GLY A 114 -9.03 0.49 -14.78
C GLY A 114 -9.79 -0.25 -13.69
N GLU A 115 -9.71 -1.59 -13.68
CA GLU A 115 -10.37 -2.45 -12.70
C GLU A 115 -9.33 -3.23 -11.87
N ASP A 116 -9.79 -3.95 -10.87
CA ASP A 116 -8.93 -4.83 -10.08
C ASP A 116 -8.58 -6.08 -10.89
N CYS A 117 -7.33 -6.54 -10.77
CA CYS A 117 -6.81 -7.67 -11.53
C CYS A 117 -6.22 -8.72 -10.56
N PRO A 118 -6.90 -9.85 -10.32
CA PRO A 118 -6.42 -10.89 -9.42
C PRO A 118 -5.29 -11.74 -10.01
N SER A 119 -5.08 -11.73 -11.33
CA SER A 119 -4.00 -12.48 -11.97
C SER A 119 -3.54 -11.79 -13.26
N VAL A 120 -2.38 -11.14 -13.19
CA VAL A 120 -1.72 -10.46 -14.33
C VAL A 120 -1.39 -11.46 -15.43
N GLN A 121 -0.89 -12.65 -15.06
CA GLN A 121 -0.57 -13.70 -16.01
C GLN A 121 -1.80 -14.17 -16.78
N GLU A 122 -2.93 -14.40 -16.09
CA GLU A 122 -4.15 -14.87 -16.76
C GLU A 122 -4.76 -13.79 -17.64
N ALA A 123 -4.87 -12.55 -17.13
CA ALA A 123 -5.52 -11.43 -17.81
C ALA A 123 -4.73 -10.89 -19.00
N PHE A 124 -3.40 -10.78 -18.87
CA PHE A 124 -2.57 -10.05 -19.84
C PHE A 124 -1.48 -10.87 -20.52
N LYS A 125 -1.29 -12.13 -20.07
CA LYS A 125 -0.18 -13.00 -20.48
C LYS A 125 1.18 -12.33 -20.29
N LEU A 126 1.29 -11.49 -19.25
CA LEU A 126 2.53 -10.86 -18.80
C LEU A 126 3.06 -11.63 -17.59
N HIS A 127 4.38 -11.85 -17.54
CA HIS A 127 5.04 -12.50 -16.41
C HIS A 127 5.64 -11.47 -15.43
N GLU A 128 6.08 -10.33 -15.94
CA GLU A 128 6.73 -9.27 -15.18
C GLU A 128 6.24 -7.92 -15.68
N ILE A 129 6.26 -6.92 -14.79
CA ILE A 129 5.92 -5.53 -15.08
C ILE A 129 7.14 -4.70 -14.69
N HIS A 130 7.79 -4.13 -15.70
CA HIS A 130 9.04 -3.41 -15.49
C HIS A 130 8.84 -1.91 -15.32
N SER A 131 7.80 -1.34 -15.90
CA SER A 131 7.45 0.07 -15.72
C SER A 131 5.94 0.27 -15.79
N CYS A 132 5.45 1.35 -15.19
CA CYS A 132 4.03 1.69 -15.22
C CYS A 132 3.79 3.20 -15.15
N ILE A 133 2.59 3.61 -15.58
CA ILE A 133 2.10 4.98 -15.44
C ILE A 133 0.75 4.91 -14.75
N VAL A 134 0.65 5.48 -13.57
CA VAL A 134 -0.63 5.67 -12.88
C VAL A 134 -1.22 6.99 -13.36
N LEU A 135 -2.19 6.90 -14.26
CA LEU A 135 -2.88 8.05 -14.84
C LEU A 135 -3.91 8.62 -13.88
N ASP A 136 -4.63 7.74 -13.18
CA ASP A 136 -5.66 8.11 -12.21
C ASP A 136 -5.80 7.08 -11.08
N GLY A 137 -6.31 7.56 -9.94
CA GLY A 137 -6.48 6.80 -8.72
C GLY A 137 -5.19 6.53 -7.96
N ALA A 138 -5.32 5.62 -6.99
CA ALA A 138 -4.23 5.03 -6.22
C ALA A 138 -4.34 3.51 -6.34
N TRP A 139 -3.21 2.83 -6.40
CA TRP A 139 -3.13 1.40 -6.71
C TRP A 139 -2.23 0.65 -5.73
N ALA A 140 -2.60 -0.60 -5.50
CA ALA A 140 -1.82 -1.58 -4.75
C ALA A 140 -1.35 -2.66 -5.71
N PHE A 141 -0.04 -2.79 -5.91
CA PHE A 141 0.55 -3.97 -6.56
C PHE A 141 0.84 -5.05 -5.52
N TYR A 142 0.76 -6.29 -5.97
CA TYR A 142 1.08 -7.49 -5.20
C TYR A 142 2.03 -8.35 -6.04
N ASN A 143 3.11 -8.84 -5.44
CA ASN A 143 4.06 -9.69 -6.17
C ASN A 143 3.45 -11.07 -6.53
N GLU A 144 2.41 -11.51 -5.82
CA GLU A 144 1.69 -12.75 -6.10
C GLU A 144 0.28 -12.49 -6.62
N SER A 145 -0.33 -13.51 -7.23
CA SER A 145 -1.74 -13.47 -7.63
C SER A 145 -2.68 -13.44 -6.42
N ASN A 146 -3.92 -13.04 -6.66
CA ASN A 146 -5.01 -12.97 -5.67
C ASN A 146 -4.72 -12.06 -4.48
N TYR A 147 -4.01 -10.95 -4.72
CA TYR A 147 -3.72 -9.89 -3.75
C TYR A 147 -2.90 -10.38 -2.55
N LYS A 148 -1.89 -11.21 -2.81
CA LYS A 148 -1.04 -11.85 -1.79
C LYS A 148 0.42 -11.40 -1.88
N GLY A 149 1.17 -11.71 -0.82
CA GLY A 149 2.59 -11.44 -0.73
C GLY A 149 2.90 -9.97 -0.43
N ARG A 150 4.03 -9.49 -0.97
CA ARG A 150 4.52 -8.12 -0.79
C ARG A 150 3.63 -7.14 -1.55
N GLN A 151 3.29 -6.04 -0.87
CA GLN A 151 2.47 -4.97 -1.41
C GLN A 151 3.35 -3.79 -1.82
N TYR A 152 2.95 -3.07 -2.87
CA TYR A 152 3.59 -1.83 -3.28
C TYR A 152 2.51 -0.78 -3.55
N PHE A 153 2.68 0.39 -2.95
CA PHE A 153 1.79 1.52 -3.12
C PHE A 153 2.21 2.35 -4.35
N LEU A 154 1.25 2.64 -5.22
CA LEU A 154 1.44 3.51 -6.36
C LEU A 154 0.41 4.64 -6.35
N GLU A 155 0.91 5.87 -6.37
CA GLU A 155 0.11 7.08 -6.57
C GLU A 155 0.24 7.56 -8.02
N ARG A 156 -0.52 8.58 -8.40
CA ARG A 156 -0.40 9.16 -9.75
C ARG A 156 1.04 9.54 -10.05
N GLY A 157 1.56 9.05 -11.16
CA GLY A 157 2.96 9.26 -11.51
C GLY A 157 3.49 8.30 -12.55
N GLU A 158 4.73 8.55 -12.92
CA GLU A 158 5.53 7.77 -13.86
C GLU A 158 6.55 6.92 -13.10
N TYR A 159 6.50 5.61 -13.29
CA TYR A 159 7.41 4.65 -12.67
C TYR A 159 8.19 3.92 -13.75
N ARG A 160 9.38 4.46 -14.10
CA ARG A 160 10.20 3.99 -15.23
C ARG A 160 10.85 2.62 -15.02
N GLN A 161 10.96 2.20 -13.78
CA GLN A 161 11.54 0.92 -13.37
C GLN A 161 10.88 0.44 -12.07
N HIS A 162 10.96 -0.85 -11.78
CA HIS A 162 10.25 -1.47 -10.66
C HIS A 162 10.73 -1.03 -9.27
N GLU A 163 11.99 -0.60 -9.17
CA GLU A 163 12.55 0.00 -7.96
C GLU A 163 11.85 1.31 -7.60
N ALA A 164 11.24 2.01 -8.57
CA ALA A 164 10.54 3.27 -8.34
C ALA A 164 9.27 3.11 -7.47
N TRP A 165 8.66 1.92 -7.41
CA TRP A 165 7.59 1.61 -6.46
C TRP A 165 8.07 0.81 -5.24
N GLY A 166 9.40 0.67 -5.07
CA GLY A 166 10.03 0.01 -3.92
C GLY A 166 10.13 -1.51 -4.03
N ALA A 167 9.94 -2.10 -5.21
CA ALA A 167 10.16 -3.53 -5.41
C ALA A 167 11.63 -3.87 -5.64
N THR A 168 12.02 -5.09 -5.26
CA THR A 168 13.35 -5.66 -5.51
C THR A 168 13.40 -6.55 -6.77
N SER A 169 12.25 -6.77 -7.40
CA SER A 169 12.10 -7.49 -8.67
C SER A 169 10.87 -6.96 -9.43
N PRO A 170 10.77 -7.14 -10.76
CA PRO A 170 9.63 -6.69 -11.56
C PRO A 170 8.40 -7.61 -11.45
N ALA A 171 8.39 -8.55 -10.50
CA ALA A 171 7.30 -9.49 -10.31
C ALA A 171 6.05 -8.78 -9.76
N VAL A 172 4.98 -8.80 -10.56
CA VAL A 172 3.66 -8.30 -10.18
C VAL A 172 2.62 -9.34 -10.61
N GLY A 173 2.08 -10.07 -9.64
CA GLY A 173 1.10 -11.14 -9.88
C GLY A 173 -0.35 -10.65 -9.88
N SER A 174 -0.64 -9.58 -9.13
CA SER A 174 -1.97 -8.96 -9.09
C SER A 174 -1.90 -7.48 -8.70
N PHE A 175 -2.98 -6.74 -8.96
CA PHE A 175 -3.12 -5.37 -8.51
C PHE A 175 -4.57 -5.00 -8.29
N ARG A 176 -4.82 -4.02 -7.42
CA ARG A 176 -6.16 -3.50 -7.17
C ARG A 176 -6.13 -2.00 -6.91
N ARG A 177 -7.27 -1.37 -7.11
CA ARG A 177 -7.53 0.02 -6.75
C ARG A 177 -7.56 0.16 -5.23
N ILE A 178 -7.08 1.28 -4.73
CA ILE A 178 -7.25 1.67 -3.34
C ILE A 178 -8.45 2.62 -3.28
N THR A 179 -9.59 2.10 -2.86
CA THR A 179 -10.84 2.83 -2.75
C THR A 179 -11.27 2.91 -1.29
N LYS A 180 -12.07 3.93 -0.95
CA LYS A 180 -12.86 3.90 0.29
C LYS A 180 -14.06 2.98 0.04
N PHE A 181 -14.30 2.00 0.92
CA PHE A 181 -15.49 1.15 0.91
C PHE A 181 -16.75 1.97 1.21
#